data_AF-A0A7C6V0G6-F1
#
_entry.id   AF-A0A7C6V0G6-F1
#
_cell.length_a   1.000
_cell.length_b   1.000
_cell.length_c   1.000
_cell.angle_alpha   90.00
_cell.angle_beta   90.00
_cell.angle_gamma   90.00
#
_symmetry.space_group_name_H-M   'P 1'
#
loop_
_entity.id
_entity.type
_entity.pdbx_description
1 polymer ?
#
loop_
_entity_poly.entity_id
_entity_poly.type
_entity_poly.pdbx_seq_one_letter_code
_entity_poly.pdbx_strand_id
1 'polypeptide(L)'
;MTERVYFPQPVLPPAQVGQAGKQKETNKEISFAEILSRQSLKFSRHAQERIARRGIPLDSGRLQRIQEAVDKAAAKGARDSLILVDNLAFVVSVKNRTVVTAVDESSLRGNVFTNIDSAVII
;
A
#
# COMPACT_ATOMS: atom_id res chain seq x y z
N MET A 1 -32.41 76.96 20.08
CA MET A 1 -31.40 76.95 19.00
C MET A 1 -31.07 75.49 18.72
N THR A 2 -31.26 75.07 17.47
CA THR A 2 -31.24 73.67 17.02
C THR A 2 -29.84 73.05 17.09
N GLU A 3 -29.59 72.16 18.04
CA GLU A 3 -28.43 71.27 18.00
C GLU A 3 -28.72 70.11 17.04
N ARG A 4 -28.19 70.21 15.83
CA ARG A 4 -28.18 69.11 14.85
C ARG A 4 -27.29 68.01 15.42
N VAL A 5 -27.92 66.95 15.94
CA VAL A 5 -27.25 65.76 16.43
C VAL A 5 -26.44 65.14 15.28
N TYR A 6 -25.12 65.18 15.42
CA TYR A 6 -24.16 64.60 14.49
C TYR A 6 -24.05 63.10 14.76
N PHE A 7 -24.60 62.28 13.86
CA PHE A 7 -24.42 60.84 13.90
C PHE A 7 -23.25 60.45 13.00
N PRO A 8 -22.21 59.75 13.50
CA PRO A 8 -21.14 59.26 12.65
C PRO A 8 -21.71 58.21 11.68
N GLN A 9 -21.29 58.29 10.41
CA GLN A 9 -21.65 57.29 9.41
C GLN A 9 -20.97 55.96 9.74
N PRO A 10 -21.66 54.81 9.60
CA PRO A 10 -21.02 53.52 9.76
C PRO A 10 -19.96 53.35 8.65
N VAL A 11 -18.76 52.96 9.06
CA VAL A 11 -17.69 52.60 8.12
C VAL A 11 -18.13 51.38 7.32
N LEU A 12 -18.36 51.58 6.01
CA LEU A 12 -18.58 50.48 5.10
C LEU A 12 -17.26 49.71 4.92
N PRO A 13 -17.28 48.37 4.95
CA PRO A 13 -16.10 47.59 4.56
C PRO A 13 -15.71 47.94 3.12
N PRO A 14 -14.40 47.93 2.80
CA PRO A 14 -13.96 48.20 1.43
C PRO A 14 -14.60 47.19 0.48
N ALA A 15 -15.19 47.71 -0.61
CA ALA A 15 -15.69 46.90 -1.71
C ALA A 15 -14.57 45.95 -2.16
N GLN A 16 -14.82 44.65 -2.08
CA GLN A 16 -13.86 43.62 -2.48
C GLN A 16 -13.62 43.70 -3.98
N VAL A 17 -12.54 44.39 -4.34
CA VAL A 17 -12.00 44.43 -5.69
C VAL A 17 -11.43 43.05 -6.01
N GLY A 18 -11.98 42.40 -7.05
CA GLY A 18 -11.32 41.36 -7.81
C GLY A 18 -11.14 40.01 -7.09
N GLN A 19 -11.90 39.02 -7.55
CA GLN A 19 -11.58 37.61 -7.32
C GLN A 19 -10.22 37.28 -7.94
N ALA A 20 -9.15 37.46 -7.18
CA ALA A 20 -7.92 36.71 -7.39
C ALA A 20 -8.19 35.29 -6.87
N GLY A 21 -8.38 34.36 -7.81
CA GLY A 21 -8.69 32.98 -7.53
C GLY A 21 -7.75 32.41 -6.47
N LYS A 22 -8.29 32.11 -5.29
CA LYS A 22 -7.65 31.20 -4.35
C LYS A 22 -7.51 29.87 -5.08
N GLN A 23 -6.33 29.61 -5.64
CA GLN A 23 -5.91 28.26 -5.92
C GLN A 23 -6.07 27.50 -4.61
N LYS A 24 -7.11 26.66 -4.56
CA LYS A 24 -7.18 25.56 -3.62
C LYS A 24 -5.94 24.74 -3.93
N GLU A 25 -4.87 24.94 -3.16
CA GLU A 25 -3.88 23.90 -2.95
C GLU A 25 -4.68 22.69 -2.49
N THR A 26 -4.94 21.82 -3.46
CA THR A 26 -5.60 20.56 -3.25
C THR A 26 -4.50 19.68 -2.68
N ASN A 27 -4.13 19.96 -1.43
CA ASN A 27 -3.42 18.98 -0.63
C ASN A 27 -4.41 17.83 -0.52
N LYS A 28 -4.22 16.84 -1.38
CA LYS A 28 -5.10 15.67 -1.49
C LYS A 28 -4.88 14.90 -0.21
N GLU A 29 -5.63 15.26 0.84
CA GLU A 29 -5.61 14.61 2.13
C GLU A 29 -5.91 13.13 1.88
N ILE A 30 -4.86 12.32 1.91
CA ILE A 30 -4.96 10.87 1.76
C ILE A 30 -5.89 10.40 2.87
N SER A 31 -7.04 9.86 2.51
CA SER A 31 -8.03 9.44 3.50
C SER A 31 -7.45 8.34 4.39
N PHE A 32 -7.85 8.28 5.66
CA PHE A 32 -7.42 7.21 6.56
C PHE A 32 -7.77 5.81 6.01
N ALA A 33 -8.89 5.70 5.27
CA ALA A 33 -9.26 4.48 4.56
C ALA A 33 -8.23 4.09 3.49
N GLU A 34 -7.63 5.07 2.81
CA GLU A 34 -6.57 4.85 1.81
C GLU A 34 -5.23 4.52 2.47
N ILE A 35 -4.94 5.05 3.66
CA ILE A 35 -3.77 4.63 4.46
C ILE A 35 -3.94 3.18 4.92
N LEU A 36 -5.14 2.81 5.36
CA LEU A 36 -5.46 1.46 5.81
C LEU A 36 -5.47 0.44 4.65
N SER A 37 -5.85 0.87 3.44
CA SER A 37 -5.84 0.02 2.25
C SER A 37 -4.44 -0.24 1.70
N ARG A 38 -3.47 0.64 1.98
CA ARG A 38 -2.04 0.46 1.66
C ARG A 38 -1.37 -0.50 2.65
N GLN A 39 -1.81 -1.75 2.63
CA GLN A 39 -1.12 -2.80 3.38
C GLN A 39 0.14 -3.25 2.63
N SER A 40 1.30 -2.88 3.19
CA SER A 40 2.59 -3.36 2.72
C SER A 40 2.73 -4.86 2.93
N LEU A 41 3.46 -5.52 2.02
CA LEU A 41 3.81 -6.93 2.15
C LEU A 41 4.71 -7.13 3.38
N LYS A 42 4.32 -8.05 4.26
CA LYS A 42 5.07 -8.39 5.48
C LYS A 42 5.83 -9.68 5.30
N PHE A 43 6.90 -9.85 6.06
CA PHE A 43 7.65 -11.11 6.13
C PHE A 43 7.58 -11.67 7.53
N SER A 44 7.24 -12.96 7.64
CA SER A 44 7.30 -13.67 8.91
C SER A 44 8.76 -13.85 9.35
N ARG A 45 8.96 -14.13 10.65
CA ARG A 45 10.29 -14.49 11.18
C ARG A 45 10.90 -15.68 10.41
N HIS A 46 10.10 -16.70 10.10
CA HIS A 46 10.56 -17.88 9.35
C HIS A 46 11.00 -17.52 7.92
N ALA A 47 10.27 -16.62 7.27
CA ALA A 47 10.65 -16.15 5.93
C ALA A 47 11.98 -15.40 5.99
N GLN A 48 12.11 -14.43 6.90
CA GLN A 48 13.33 -13.63 7.06
C GLN A 48 14.54 -14.50 7.35
N GLU A 49 14.42 -15.44 8.30
CA GLU A 49 15.50 -16.37 8.64
C GLU A 49 15.90 -17.25 7.44
N ARG A 50 14.93 -17.73 6.65
CA ARG A 50 15.22 -18.55 5.48
C ARG A 50 15.87 -17.76 4.36
N ILE A 51 15.38 -16.56 4.08
CA ILE A 51 15.96 -15.64 3.11
C ILE A 51 17.42 -15.37 3.46
N ALA A 52 17.70 -15.03 4.72
CA ALA A 52 19.05 -14.76 5.21
C ALA A 52 19.94 -16.00 5.13
N ARG A 53 19.48 -17.16 5.61
CA ARG A 53 20.27 -18.41 5.62
C ARG A 53 20.59 -18.94 4.23
N ARG A 54 19.67 -18.78 3.28
CA ARG A 54 19.84 -19.24 1.90
C ARG A 54 20.47 -18.18 1.00
N GLY A 55 20.75 -16.98 1.52
CA GLY A 55 21.29 -15.87 0.74
C GLY A 55 20.38 -15.47 -0.42
N ILE A 56 19.06 -15.59 -0.25
CA ILE A 56 18.10 -15.25 -1.30
C ILE A 56 18.13 -13.72 -1.49
N PRO A 57 18.55 -13.22 -2.67
CA PRO A 57 18.53 -11.79 -2.91
C PRO A 57 17.07 -11.31 -2.96
N LEU A 58 16.75 -10.29 -2.19
CA LEU A 58 15.45 -9.62 -2.21
C LEU A 58 15.68 -8.17 -2.61
N ASP A 59 15.83 -7.97 -3.92
CA ASP A 59 15.87 -6.64 -4.51
C ASP A 59 14.45 -6.04 -4.60
N SER A 60 14.40 -4.73 -4.85
CA SER A 60 13.15 -3.99 -5.00
C SER A 60 12.27 -4.54 -6.13
N GLY A 61 12.88 -5.05 -7.21
CA GLY A 61 12.18 -5.64 -8.35
C GLY A 61 11.42 -6.92 -7.97
N ARG A 62 12.08 -7.86 -7.29
CA ARG A 62 11.42 -9.08 -6.78
C ARG A 62 10.34 -8.74 -5.77
N LEU A 63 10.61 -7.81 -4.86
CA LEU A 63 9.62 -7.40 -3.87
C LEU A 63 8.33 -6.88 -4.54
N GLN A 64 8.50 -6.04 -5.56
CA GLN A 64 7.37 -5.53 -6.35
C GLN A 64 6.61 -6.67 -7.06
N ARG A 65 7.31 -7.60 -7.71
CA ARG A 65 6.66 -8.75 -8.38
C ARG A 65 5.89 -9.63 -7.40
N ILE A 66 6.44 -9.89 -6.21
CA ILE A 66 5.74 -10.64 -5.16
C ILE A 66 4.49 -9.88 -4.72
N GLN A 67 4.57 -8.56 -4.56
CA GLN A 67 3.42 -7.75 -4.20
C GLN A 67 2.31 -7.81 -5.27
N GLU A 68 2.67 -7.66 -6.54
CA GLU A 68 1.75 -7.80 -7.67
C GLU A 68 1.15 -9.21 -7.75
N ALA A 69 1.93 -10.25 -7.44
CA ALA A 69 1.46 -11.63 -7.36
C ALA A 69 0.40 -11.81 -6.28
N VAL A 70 0.64 -11.24 -5.09
CA VAL A 70 -0.30 -11.25 -3.97
C VAL A 70 -1.58 -10.52 -4.35
N ASP A 71 -1.49 -9.39 -5.04
CA ASP A 71 -2.66 -8.64 -5.50
C ASP A 71 -3.47 -9.43 -6.54
N LYS A 72 -2.81 -10.11 -7.48
CA LYS A 72 -3.46 -11.01 -8.44
C LYS A 72 -4.14 -12.19 -7.76
N ALA A 73 -3.50 -12.79 -6.75
CA ALA A 73 -4.08 -13.88 -5.97
C ALA A 73 -5.29 -13.38 -5.17
N ALA A 74 -5.17 -12.22 -4.51
CA ALA A 74 -6.24 -11.60 -3.73
C ALA A 74 -7.47 -11.27 -4.60
N ALA A 75 -7.25 -10.73 -5.81
CA ALA A 75 -8.32 -10.42 -6.76
C ALA A 75 -9.11 -11.68 -7.18
N LYS A 76 -8.49 -12.86 -7.10
CA LYS A 76 -9.13 -14.15 -7.37
C LYS A 76 -9.70 -14.84 -6.13
N GLY A 77 -9.66 -14.17 -4.96
CA GLY A 77 -10.18 -14.70 -3.71
C GLY A 77 -9.30 -15.75 -3.03
N ALA A 78 -8.03 -15.86 -3.42
CA ALA A 78 -7.08 -16.75 -2.77
C ALA A 78 -6.82 -16.34 -1.32
N ARG A 79 -6.61 -17.32 -0.44
CA ARG A 79 -6.28 -17.10 0.97
C ARG A 79 -4.80 -17.36 1.24
N ASP A 80 -4.27 -18.44 0.69
CA ASP A 80 -2.89 -18.87 0.85
C ASP A 80 -2.34 -19.36 -0.49
N SER A 81 -1.25 -18.74 -0.94
CA SER A 81 -0.74 -18.90 -2.30
C SER A 81 0.73 -19.30 -2.33
N LEU A 82 1.09 -20.16 -3.28
CA LEU A 82 2.47 -20.41 -3.67
C LEU A 82 2.83 -19.46 -4.81
N ILE A 83 3.80 -18.57 -4.57
CA ILE A 83 4.24 -17.59 -5.55
C ILE A 83 5.62 -18.01 -6.05
N LEU A 84 5.71 -18.38 -7.32
CA LEU A 84 6.97 -18.71 -7.98
C LEU A 84 7.48 -17.47 -8.72
N VAL A 85 8.70 -17.04 -8.40
CA VAL A 85 9.39 -15.92 -9.05
C VAL A 85 10.77 -16.41 -9.46
N ASP A 86 11.04 -16.41 -10.76
CA ASP A 86 12.25 -17.01 -11.33
C ASP A 86 12.38 -18.48 -10.85
N ASN A 87 13.42 -18.81 -10.07
CA ASN A 87 13.67 -20.13 -9.51
C ASN A 87 13.44 -20.20 -7.98
N LEU A 88 12.65 -19.27 -7.43
CA LEU A 88 12.35 -19.18 -6.00
C LEU A 88 10.85 -19.31 -5.77
N ALA A 89 10.44 -20.01 -4.71
CA ALA A 89 9.04 -20.02 -4.30
C ALA A 89 8.83 -19.38 -2.93
N PHE A 90 7.73 -18.66 -2.81
CA PHE A 90 7.30 -18.01 -1.59
C PHE A 90 5.92 -18.52 -1.23
N VAL A 91 5.76 -19.04 -0.02
CA VAL A 91 4.43 -19.33 0.54
C VAL A 91 3.93 -18.06 1.20
N VAL A 92 2.78 -17.57 0.74
CA VAL A 92 2.25 -16.29 1.18
C VAL A 92 0.82 -16.45 1.64
N SER A 93 0.54 -15.94 2.84
CA SER A 93 -0.83 -15.74 3.28
C SER A 93 -1.34 -14.44 2.64
N VAL A 94 -2.17 -14.60 1.61
CA VAL A 94 -2.74 -13.51 0.81
C VAL A 94 -3.66 -12.66 1.67
N LYS A 95 -4.49 -13.31 2.51
CA LYS A 95 -5.38 -12.63 3.46
C LYS A 95 -4.63 -11.69 4.41
N ASN A 96 -3.45 -12.11 4.88
CA ASN A 96 -2.63 -11.36 5.82
C ASN A 96 -1.52 -10.55 5.14
N ARG A 97 -1.42 -10.61 3.79
CA ARG A 97 -0.34 -10.07 2.98
C ARG A 97 1.04 -10.34 3.60
N THR A 98 1.25 -11.59 4.04
CA THR A 98 2.43 -11.99 4.81
C THR A 98 3.10 -13.18 4.15
N VAL A 99 4.38 -13.03 3.79
CA VAL A 99 5.24 -14.11 3.35
C VAL A 99 5.56 -15.00 4.54
N VAL A 100 5.08 -16.25 4.50
CA VAL A 100 5.24 -17.24 5.55
C VAL A 100 6.62 -17.89 5.44
N THR A 101 7.03 -18.29 4.24
CA THR A 101 8.35 -18.90 4.01
C THR A 101 8.87 -18.65 2.60
N ALA A 102 10.17 -18.82 2.41
CA ALA A 102 10.86 -18.75 1.13
C ALA A 102 11.61 -20.06 0.89
N VAL A 103 11.66 -20.49 -0.37
CA VAL A 103 12.26 -21.74 -0.83
C VAL A 103 13.11 -21.45 -2.06
N ASP A 104 14.32 -22.00 -2.06
CA ASP A 104 15.28 -21.87 -3.16
C ASP A 104 15.15 -22.99 -4.18
N GLU A 105 15.73 -22.83 -5.37
CA GLU A 105 15.61 -23.78 -6.49
C GLU A 105 15.95 -25.22 -6.11
N SER A 106 17.02 -25.39 -5.32
CA SER A 106 17.49 -26.69 -4.86
C SER A 106 16.42 -27.45 -4.07
N SER A 107 15.58 -26.71 -3.36
CA SER A 107 14.50 -27.21 -2.52
C SER A 107 13.13 -27.06 -3.21
N LEU A 108 13.03 -26.79 -4.51
CA LEU A 108 11.74 -26.81 -5.22
C LEU A 108 11.40 -28.21 -5.75
N ARG A 109 12.40 -28.91 -6.30
CA ARG A 109 12.20 -30.22 -6.91
C ARG A 109 11.91 -31.28 -5.84
N GLY A 110 10.81 -32.01 -6.02
CA GLY A 110 10.41 -33.12 -5.15
C GLY A 110 9.69 -32.71 -3.86
N ASN A 111 9.50 -31.41 -3.60
CA ASN A 111 8.79 -30.94 -2.42
C ASN A 111 7.28 -30.80 -2.67
N VAL A 112 6.49 -31.16 -1.66
CA VAL A 112 5.03 -31.06 -1.67
C VAL A 112 4.62 -29.88 -0.80
N PHE A 113 3.84 -28.97 -1.38
CA PHE A 113 3.26 -27.84 -0.68
C PHE A 113 1.77 -28.13 -0.42
N THR A 114 1.36 -28.01 0.84
CA THR A 114 -0.02 -28.23 1.27
C THR A 114 -0.59 -26.95 1.86
N ASN A 115 -1.92 -26.91 2.09
CA ASN A 115 -2.61 -25.74 2.63
C ASN A 115 -2.45 -24.50 1.76
N ILE A 116 -2.39 -24.71 0.44
CA ILE A 116 -2.33 -23.68 -0.58
C ILE A 116 -3.57 -23.86 -1.46
N ASP A 117 -4.29 -22.78 -1.71
CA ASP A 117 -5.49 -22.78 -2.58
C ASP A 117 -5.22 -22.21 -3.97
N SER A 118 -4.02 -21.67 -4.19
CA SER A 118 -3.65 -21.01 -5.44
C SER A 118 -2.14 -21.03 -5.68
N ALA A 119 -1.74 -21.00 -6.96
CA ALA A 119 -0.36 -20.75 -7.34
C ALA A 119 -0.28 -19.62 -8.35
N VAL A 120 0.69 -18.73 -8.17
CA VAL A 120 0.99 -17.63 -9.09
C VAL A 120 2.41 -17.81 -9.58
N ILE A 121 2.60 -17.83 -10.91
CA ILE A 121 3.89 -18.02 -11.55
C ILE A 121 4.20 -16.73 -12.33
N ILE A 122 5.37 -16.14 -12.09
CA ILE A 122 5.82 -14.86 -12.66
C ILE A 122 7.24 -15.00 -13.20
#